data_AF-A0A4S4BBS3-F1
#
_entry.id   AF-A0A4S4BBS3-F1
#
_cell.length_a   1.000
_cell.length_b   1.000
_cell.length_c   1.000
_cell.angle_alpha   90.00
_cell.angle_beta   90.00
_cell.angle_gamma   90.00
#
_symmetry.space_group_name_H-M   'P 1'
#
loop_
_entity.id
_entity.type
_entity.pdbx_description
1 polymer ?
#
loop_
_entity_poly.entity_id
_entity_poly.type
_entity_poly.pdbx_seq_one_letter_code
_entity_poly.pdbx_strand_id
1 'polypeptide(L)'
;MTSTEGKAIMTGQAIAHHLGLPLKTPPGLQEHGWLTVDTTSRLEDFQAGMQHLFAHPHLHVFGDESAEAARIRFTTALEALMTDQMRFSTLRRV
;
A
#
# COMPACT_ATOMS: atom_id res chain seq x y z
N MET A 1 -2.80 -11.31 0.99
CA MET A 1 -2.39 -10.35 -0.08
C MET A 1 -1.20 -9.56 0.46
N THR A 2 -0.24 -9.18 -0.38
CA THR A 2 0.85 -8.25 -0.03
C THR A 2 1.05 -7.23 -1.14
N SER A 3 1.78 -6.17 -0.85
CA SER A 3 2.38 -5.31 -1.86
C SER A 3 3.66 -5.95 -2.46
N THR A 4 4.27 -5.33 -3.46
CA THR A 4 5.41 -5.89 -4.23
C THR A 4 6.76 -5.74 -3.52
N GLU A 5 6.84 -4.95 -2.47
CA GLU A 5 8.05 -4.71 -1.69
C GLU A 5 8.49 -5.98 -0.98
N GLY A 6 9.80 -6.26 -1.00
CA GLY A 6 10.38 -7.46 -0.36
C GLY A 6 9.98 -7.60 1.11
N LYS A 7 9.95 -6.48 1.87
CA LYS A 7 9.50 -6.45 3.27
C LYS A 7 8.06 -6.98 3.45
N ALA A 8 7.16 -6.63 2.54
CA ALA A 8 5.77 -7.03 2.60
C ALA A 8 5.60 -8.49 2.17
N ILE A 9 6.29 -8.89 1.10
CA ILE A 9 6.27 -10.28 0.61
C ILE A 9 6.79 -11.24 1.68
N MET A 10 7.95 -10.96 2.28
CA MET A 10 8.53 -11.82 3.32
C MET A 10 7.59 -11.97 4.53
N THR A 11 7.00 -10.87 4.98
CA THR A 11 6.02 -10.88 6.07
C THR A 11 4.79 -11.72 5.69
N GLY A 12 4.24 -11.50 4.49
CA GLY A 12 3.08 -12.25 4.01
C GLY A 12 3.37 -13.74 3.80
N GLN A 13 4.57 -14.11 3.36
CA GLN A 13 4.99 -15.51 3.21
C GLN A 13 5.02 -16.23 4.55
N ALA A 14 5.58 -15.61 5.59
CA ALA A 14 5.62 -16.19 6.94
C ALA A 14 4.21 -16.45 7.48
N ILE A 15 3.30 -15.48 7.31
CA ILE A 15 1.90 -15.59 7.75
C ILE A 15 1.15 -16.64 6.92
N ALA A 16 1.27 -16.60 5.59
CA ALA A 16 0.59 -17.52 4.67
C ALA A 16 1.02 -18.97 4.89
N HIS A 17 2.32 -19.20 5.11
CA HIS A 17 2.86 -20.52 5.46
C HIS A 17 2.25 -21.05 6.76
N HIS A 18 2.20 -20.22 7.81
CA HIS A 18 1.63 -20.63 9.09
C HIS A 18 0.13 -20.97 9.00
N LEU A 19 -0.62 -20.23 8.19
CA LEU A 19 -2.07 -20.39 8.05
C LEU A 19 -2.49 -21.37 6.94
N GLY A 20 -1.55 -21.90 6.14
CA GLY A 20 -1.86 -22.74 4.99
C GLY A 20 -2.68 -22.02 3.90
N LEU A 21 -2.51 -20.69 3.77
CA LEU A 21 -3.26 -19.87 2.83
C LEU A 21 -2.42 -19.50 1.60
N PRO A 22 -3.03 -19.32 0.41
CA PRO A 22 -2.30 -18.80 -0.74
C PRO A 22 -1.89 -17.34 -0.53
N LEU A 23 -0.67 -17.01 -0.96
CA LEU A 23 -0.20 -15.63 -1.04
C LEU A 23 -0.37 -15.08 -2.45
N LYS A 24 -0.82 -13.84 -2.56
CA LYS A 24 -0.97 -13.11 -3.81
C LYS A 24 -0.46 -11.67 -3.62
N THR A 25 0.06 -11.09 -4.70
CA THR A 25 0.70 -9.77 -4.70
C THR A 25 0.03 -8.85 -5.74
N PRO A 26 -1.20 -8.39 -5.48
CA PRO A 26 -1.90 -7.52 -6.42
C PRO A 26 -1.23 -6.13 -6.53
N PRO A 27 -1.33 -5.47 -7.68
CA PRO A 27 -0.84 -4.11 -7.84
C PRO A 27 -1.66 -3.12 -7.01
N GLY A 28 -1.09 -1.94 -6.74
CA GLY A 28 -1.79 -0.82 -6.08
C GLY A 28 -1.67 -0.81 -4.56
N LEU A 29 -1.14 -1.86 -3.94
CA LEU A 29 -0.89 -1.93 -2.50
C LEU A 29 0.48 -1.41 -2.06
N GLN A 30 1.32 -0.96 -2.99
CA GLN A 30 2.64 -0.41 -2.69
C GLN A 30 2.55 0.87 -1.84
N GLU A 31 3.64 1.15 -1.13
CA GLU A 31 3.88 2.36 -0.36
C GLU A 31 3.64 3.62 -1.20
N HIS A 32 3.40 4.74 -0.52
CA HIS A 32 3.40 6.06 -1.15
C HIS A 32 4.76 6.29 -1.87
N GLY A 33 4.73 6.78 -3.11
CA GLY A 33 5.90 6.96 -3.96
C GLY A 33 6.91 8.00 -3.43
N TRP A 34 7.82 7.59 -2.55
CA TRP A 34 8.84 8.44 -1.91
C TRP A 34 10.24 8.37 -2.54
N LEU A 35 10.38 7.68 -3.67
CA LEU A 35 11.69 7.25 -4.22
C LEU A 35 12.66 8.40 -4.56
N THR A 36 12.22 9.65 -4.58
CA THR A 36 13.03 10.82 -4.93
C THR A 36 13.47 11.66 -3.73
N VAL A 37 13.00 11.39 -2.50
CA VAL A 37 13.35 12.20 -1.33
C VAL A 37 14.25 11.43 -0.36
N ASP A 38 15.41 12.01 -0.07
CA ASP A 38 16.28 11.59 1.02
C ASP A 38 15.62 11.94 2.37
N THR A 39 14.69 11.08 2.80
CA THR A 39 14.03 11.16 4.10
C THR A 39 14.97 10.79 5.27
N THR A 40 16.24 10.45 5.00
CA THR A 40 17.19 9.94 6.00
C THR A 40 18.09 11.02 6.59
N SER A 41 18.07 12.23 6.05
CA SER A 41 19.03 13.28 6.46
C SER A 41 18.73 13.87 7.85
N ARG A 42 17.46 14.10 8.24
CA ARG A 42 17.06 14.52 9.60
C ARG A 42 15.63 14.09 9.96
N LEU A 43 15.46 13.51 11.16
CA LEU A 43 14.13 13.08 11.68
C LEU A 43 13.12 14.23 11.78
N GLU A 44 13.59 15.42 12.17
CA GLU A 44 12.75 16.62 12.31
C GLU A 44 12.13 17.04 10.96
N ASP A 45 12.93 16.96 9.88
CA ASP A 45 12.50 17.33 8.53
C ASP A 45 11.46 16.32 8.01
N PHE A 46 11.65 15.03 8.30
CA PHE A 46 10.65 14.02 8.01
C PHE A 46 9.34 14.30 8.76
N GLN A 47 9.40 14.62 10.05
CA GLN A 47 8.19 14.92 10.84
C GLN A 47 7.45 16.16 10.34
N ALA A 48 8.17 17.23 10.01
CA ALA A 48 7.60 18.43 9.41
C ALA A 48 6.96 18.12 8.04
N GLY A 49 7.64 17.33 7.21
CA GLY A 49 7.11 16.85 5.94
C GLY A 49 5.82 16.04 6.12
N MET A 50 5.73 15.16 7.13
CA MET A 50 4.53 14.38 7.40
C MET A 50 3.36 15.28 7.82
N GLN A 51 3.60 16.29 8.66
CA GLN A 51 2.57 17.27 9.00
C GLN A 51 2.07 18.01 7.76
N HIS A 52 2.98 18.42 6.88
CA HIS A 52 2.65 19.12 5.64
C HIS A 52 1.88 18.24 4.65
N LEU A 53 2.28 16.96 4.50
CA LEU A 53 1.62 15.96 3.67
C LEU A 53 0.15 15.79 4.06
N PHE A 54 -0.14 15.67 5.36
CA PHE A 54 -1.51 15.51 5.82
C PHE A 54 -2.33 16.81 5.76
N ALA A 55 -1.71 17.97 5.97
CA ALA A 55 -2.38 19.26 5.85
C ALA A 55 -2.73 19.61 4.39
N HIS A 56 -1.92 19.16 3.43
CA HIS A 56 -2.05 19.48 2.01
C HIS A 56 -1.93 18.22 1.13
N PRO A 57 -2.91 17.30 1.19
CA PRO A 57 -2.77 15.95 0.62
C PRO A 57 -2.69 15.93 -0.92
N HIS A 58 -3.06 17.02 -1.58
CA HIS A 58 -2.99 17.17 -3.04
C HIS A 58 -1.60 17.58 -3.53
N LEU A 59 -0.68 17.99 -2.63
CA LEU A 59 0.67 18.40 -2.98
C LEU A 59 1.66 17.22 -2.98
N HIS A 60 2.73 17.36 -3.76
CA HIS A 60 3.87 16.45 -3.81
C HIS A 60 4.88 16.85 -2.74
N VAL A 61 4.83 16.21 -1.57
CA VAL A 61 5.68 16.56 -0.41
C VAL A 61 6.94 15.69 -0.33
N PHE A 62 6.82 14.38 -0.56
CA PHE A 62 7.91 13.40 -0.41
C PHE A 62 8.35 12.75 -1.72
N GLY A 63 7.89 13.24 -2.87
CA GLY A 63 8.29 12.70 -4.16
C GLY A 63 7.24 12.92 -5.24
N ASP A 64 7.06 11.92 -6.10
CA ASP A 64 6.32 12.08 -7.36
C ASP A 64 4.83 11.74 -7.24
N GLU A 65 4.37 11.35 -6.05
CA GLU A 65 2.98 11.02 -5.76
C GLU A 65 2.47 11.95 -4.64
N SER A 66 1.23 12.42 -4.75
CA SER A 66 0.54 13.11 -3.65
C SER A 66 -0.10 12.10 -2.69
N ALA A 67 -0.38 12.49 -1.45
CA ALA A 67 -1.13 11.62 -0.53
C ALA A 67 -2.53 11.29 -1.08
N GLU A 68 -3.17 12.23 -1.77
CA GLU A 68 -4.48 12.01 -2.40
C GLU A 68 -4.39 11.00 -3.54
N ALA A 69 -3.36 11.08 -4.39
CA ALA A 69 -3.14 10.10 -5.45
C ALA A 69 -2.86 8.70 -4.87
N ALA A 70 -2.02 8.61 -3.84
CA ALA A 70 -1.74 7.36 -3.14
C ALA A 70 -3.02 6.77 -2.51
N ARG A 71 -3.84 7.62 -1.87
CA ARG A 71 -5.12 7.24 -1.28
C ARG A 71 -6.07 6.67 -2.33
N ILE A 72 -6.27 7.40 -3.44
CA ILE A 72 -7.15 6.96 -4.54
C ILE A 72 -6.69 5.60 -5.08
N ARG A 73 -5.40 5.47 -5.40
CA ARG A 73 -4.81 4.21 -5.90
C ARG A 73 -5.05 3.05 -4.93
N PHE A 74 -4.75 3.25 -3.65
CA PHE A 74 -4.90 2.22 -2.65
C PHE A 74 -6.36 1.82 -2.44
N THR A 75 -7.27 2.81 -2.38
CA THR A 75 -8.71 2.57 -2.30
C THR A 75 -9.21 1.75 -3.49
N THR A 76 -8.86 2.13 -4.72
CA THR A 76 -9.25 1.38 -5.93
C THR A 76 -8.72 -0.05 -5.91
N ALA A 77 -7.48 -0.27 -5.47
CA ALA A 77 -6.90 -1.60 -5.35
C ALA A 77 -7.67 -2.46 -4.32
N LEU A 78 -8.00 -1.89 -3.16
CA LEU A 78 -8.81 -2.59 -2.15
C LEU A 78 -10.20 -2.93 -2.64
N GLU A 79 -10.90 -2.01 -3.29
CA GLU A 79 -12.24 -2.24 -3.85
C GLU A 79 -12.26 -3.36 -4.88
N ALA A 80 -11.24 -3.40 -5.75
CA ALA A 80 -11.08 -4.48 -6.73
C ALA A 80 -10.87 -5.84 -6.03
N LEU A 81 -10.05 -5.89 -4.98
CA LEU A 81 -9.79 -7.10 -4.22
C LEU A 81 -11.02 -7.59 -3.44
N MET A 82 -11.75 -6.69 -2.79
CA MET A 82 -12.97 -7.04 -2.07
C MET A 82 -14.04 -7.56 -3.04
N THR A 83 -14.17 -6.95 -4.22
CA THR A 83 -15.06 -7.42 -5.28
C THR A 83 -14.66 -8.81 -5.79
N ASP A 84 -13.37 -9.04 -6.03
CA ASP A 84 -12.84 -10.34 -6.47
C ASP A 84 -13.14 -11.43 -5.43
N GLN A 85 -12.87 -11.16 -4.14
CA GLN A 85 -13.18 -12.10 -3.06
C GLN A 85 -14.66 -12.46 -2.96
N MET A 86 -15.57 -11.48 -3.12
CA MET A 86 -17.02 -11.75 -3.12
C MET A 86 -17.46 -12.62 -4.29
N ARG A 87 -16.84 -12.47 -5.47
CA ARG A 87 -17.10 -13.35 -6.62
C ARG A 87 -16.64 -14.78 -6.34
N PHE A 88 -15.45 -14.95 -5.76
CA PHE A 88 -14.94 -16.27 -5.38
C PHE A 88 -15.76 -16.95 -4.27
N SER A 89 -16.27 -16.22 -3.28
CA SER A 89 -17.10 -16.80 -2.20
C SER A 89 -18.48 -17.25 -2.69
N THR A 90 -19.04 -16.56 -3.69
CA THR A 90 -20.35 -16.89 -4.27
C THR A 90 -20.27 -18.16 -5.14
N LEU A 91 -19.19 -18.32 -5.89
CA LEU A 91 -18.95 -19.50 -6.75
C LEU A 91 -18.62 -20.78 -5.97
N ARG A 92 -18.22 -20.69 -4.70
CA ARG A 92 -17.96 -21.86 -3.82
C ARG A 92 -19.18 -22.36 -3.05
N ARG A 93 -20.34 -21.69 -3.14
CA ARG A 93 -21.58 -22.06 -2.43
C ARG A 93 -22.57 -22.88 -3.28
N VAL A 94 -22.16 -23.31 -4.47
CA VAL A 94 -22.92 -24.19 -5.38
C VAL A 94 -22.17 -25.51 -5.50
#